data_AF-A0A6A4UMI6-F1
#
_entry.id   AF-A0A6A4UMI6-F1
#
_cell.length_a   1.000
_cell.length_b   1.000
_cell.length_c   1.000
_cell.angle_alpha   90.00
_cell.angle_beta   90.00
_cell.angle_gamma   90.00
#
_symmetry.space_group_name_H-M   'P 1'
#
loop_
_entity.id
_entity.type
_entity.pdbx_description
1 polymer ?
#
loop_
_entity_poly.entity_id
_entity_poly.type
_entity_poly.pdbx_seq_one_letter_code
_entity_poly.pdbx_strand_id
1 'polypeptide(L)'
;MKESETSDPKFQTKMNSGGRTRCNSQDLTLRLNKIEGQIKGINKMVVNQECCDDILVQVNAAQAALYSVGRLILENHIQHSLKDRQGAVDDQTIDDLFVSIKRLHQIGN
;
A
#
# COMPACT_ATOMS: atom_id res chain seq x y z
N MET A 1 -24.75 26.92 21.61
CA MET A 1 -23.98 27.97 20.91
C MET A 1 -22.52 27.53 20.97
N LYS A 2 -22.07 26.74 19.98
CA LYS A 2 -21.16 27.10 18.86
C LYS A 2 -19.86 27.79 19.30
N GLU A 3 -18.77 27.02 19.31
CA GLU A 3 -17.38 27.44 19.06
C GLU A 3 -16.90 26.54 17.90
N SER A 4 -16.91 27.05 16.67
CA SER A 4 -15.82 27.75 15.95
C SER A 4 -14.82 26.78 15.32
N GLU A 5 -15.00 26.61 14.01
CA GLU A 5 -14.10 25.98 13.07
C GLU A 5 -12.75 26.71 13.02
N THR A 6 -11.66 25.96 12.88
CA THR A 6 -10.61 26.30 11.91
C THR A 6 -10.10 25.00 11.30
N SER A 7 -10.64 24.65 10.14
CA SER A 7 -10.20 23.54 9.30
C SER A 7 -9.19 24.05 8.28
N ASP A 8 -7.97 23.52 8.32
CA ASP A 8 -6.88 23.86 7.41
C ASP A 8 -7.18 23.35 5.98
N PRO A 9 -7.04 24.16 4.91
CA PRO A 9 -7.69 23.92 3.63
C PRO A 9 -6.77 23.31 2.56
N LYS A 10 -6.02 22.23 2.85
CA LYS A 10 -5.16 21.58 1.83
C LYS A 10 -5.01 20.06 1.95
N PHE A 11 -6.11 19.31 1.84
CA PHE A 11 -6.09 17.95 1.27
C PHE A 11 -7.50 17.47 0.85
N GLN A 12 -8.27 18.32 0.19
CA GLN A 12 -9.55 17.88 -0.41
C GLN A 12 -9.29 17.42 -1.84
N THR A 13 -8.70 16.24 -1.97
CA THR A 13 -8.75 15.51 -3.25
C THR A 13 -10.17 14.99 -3.40
N LYS A 14 -10.88 15.55 -4.39
CA LYS A 14 -12.26 15.17 -4.74
C LYS A 14 -12.39 13.65 -4.85
N MET A 15 -13.21 13.07 -3.98
CA MET A 15 -13.58 11.66 -4.01
C MET A 15 -14.58 11.45 -5.14
N ASN A 16 -14.13 10.95 -6.30
CA ASN A 16 -15.00 10.36 -7.30
C ASN A 16 -15.04 8.83 -7.12
N SER A 17 -16.21 8.27 -7.39
CA SER A 17 -16.73 6.97 -7.00
C SER A 17 -16.03 5.75 -7.63
N GLY A 18 -14.78 5.49 -7.24
CA GLY A 18 -14.08 4.22 -7.50
C GLY A 18 -14.45 3.19 -6.44
N GLY A 19 -15.05 2.06 -6.86
CA GLY A 19 -15.49 0.99 -5.97
C GLY A 19 -14.36 0.47 -5.07
N ARG A 20 -14.55 0.48 -3.75
CA ARG A 20 -13.58 -0.09 -2.80
C ARG A 20 -13.57 -1.61 -2.95
N THR A 21 -12.56 -2.16 -3.61
CA THR A 21 -12.33 -3.61 -3.67
C THR A 21 -11.89 -4.15 -2.31
N ARG A 22 -12.53 -5.21 -1.81
CA ARG A 22 -12.04 -5.96 -0.65
C ARG A 22 -10.96 -6.93 -1.11
N CYS A 23 -9.76 -6.88 -0.51
CA CYS A 23 -8.74 -7.88 -0.79
C CYS A 23 -9.00 -9.19 -0.02
N ASN A 24 -8.54 -10.32 -0.56
CA ASN A 24 -8.48 -11.57 0.20
C ASN A 24 -7.45 -11.44 1.35
N SER A 25 -7.94 -11.57 2.58
CA SER A 25 -7.24 -11.08 3.78
C SER A 25 -6.22 -12.06 4.37
N GLN A 26 -6.33 -13.37 4.12
CA GLN A 26 -5.55 -14.36 4.88
C GLN A 26 -4.06 -14.42 4.46
N ASP A 27 -3.76 -14.51 3.15
CA ASP A 27 -2.36 -14.54 2.66
C ASP A 27 -1.64 -13.21 2.92
N LEU A 28 -2.34 -12.09 2.73
CA LEU A 28 -1.78 -10.76 3.00
C LEU A 28 -1.45 -10.58 4.48
N THR A 29 -2.33 -11.03 5.38
CA THR A 29 -2.07 -10.98 6.83
C THR A 29 -0.84 -11.82 7.19
N LEU A 30 -0.68 -13.02 6.62
CA LEU A 30 0.50 -13.85 6.87
C LEU A 30 1.80 -13.16 6.44
N ARG A 31 1.80 -12.50 5.28
CA ARG A 31 2.97 -11.75 4.78
C ARG A 31 3.26 -10.52 5.64
N LEU A 32 2.23 -9.79 6.04
CA LEU A 32 2.37 -8.63 6.92
C LEU A 32 2.92 -9.03 8.30
N ASN A 33 2.49 -10.16 8.86
CA ASN A 33 3.04 -10.68 10.11
C ASN A 33 4.55 -11.00 10.01
N LYS A 34 5.00 -11.51 8.85
CA LYS A 34 6.44 -11.73 8.60
C LYS A 34 7.20 -10.40 8.53
N ILE A 35 6.65 -9.41 7.85
CA ILE A 35 7.23 -8.06 7.76
C ILE A 35 7.32 -7.43 9.15
N GLU A 36 6.28 -7.56 9.97
CA GLU A 36 6.31 -7.08 11.36
C GLU A 36 7.46 -7.72 12.15
N GLY A 37 7.70 -9.03 11.95
CA GLY A 37 8.86 -9.73 12.49
C GLY A 37 10.20 -9.15 12.03
N GLN A 38 10.32 -8.80 10.74
CA GLN A 38 11.51 -8.14 10.19
C GLN A 38 11.73 -6.76 10.82
N ILE A 39 10.69 -5.94 10.96
CA ILE A 39 10.79 -4.62 11.61
C ILE A 39 11.22 -4.75 13.07
N LYS A 40 10.66 -5.72 13.80
CA LYS A 40 11.09 -6.05 15.17
C LYS A 40 12.56 -6.51 15.22
N GLY A 41 13.01 -7.27 14.23
CA GLY A 41 14.40 -7.69 14.07
C GLY A 41 15.34 -6.50 13.87
N ILE A 42 15.03 -5.62 12.92
CA ILE A 42 15.79 -4.40 12.63
C ILE A 42 15.92 -3.53 13.89
N ASN A 43 14.84 -3.36 14.65
CA ASN A 43 14.88 -2.57 15.89
C ASN A 43 15.86 -3.18 16.91
N LYS A 44 15.87 -4.50 17.07
CA LYS A 44 16.86 -5.18 17.93
C LYS A 44 18.29 -4.95 17.46
N MET A 45 18.56 -5.04 16.15
CA MET A 45 19.89 -4.79 15.60
C MET A 45 20.39 -3.38 15.92
N VAL A 46 19.50 -2.38 15.82
CA VAL A 46 19.81 -0.99 16.19
C VAL A 46 20.12 -0.86 17.68
N VAL A 47 19.30 -1.44 18.56
CA VAL A 47 19.52 -1.40 20.02
C VAL A 47 20.83 -2.10 20.40
N ASN A 48 21.16 -3.19 19.71
CA ASN A 48 22.39 -3.96 19.91
C ASN A 48 23.63 -3.30 19.27
N GLN A 49 23.46 -2.18 18.55
CA GLN A 49 24.55 -1.49 17.83
C GLN A 49 25.25 -2.40 16.82
N GLU A 50 24.48 -3.23 16.10
CA GLU A 50 24.99 -4.06 15.01
C GLU A 50 25.47 -3.21 13.81
N CYS A 51 26.19 -3.83 12.89
CA CYS A 51 26.79 -3.14 11.74
C CYS A 51 25.74 -2.44 10.88
N CYS A 52 26.02 -1.19 10.49
CA CYS A 52 25.13 -0.40 9.62
C CYS A 52 24.82 -1.13 8.30
N ASP A 53 25.82 -1.78 7.70
CA ASP A 53 25.65 -2.49 6.42
C ASP A 53 24.66 -3.67 6.58
N ASP A 54 24.74 -4.41 7.68
CA ASP A 54 23.83 -5.52 7.97
C ASP A 54 22.39 -5.02 8.22
N ILE A 55 22.24 -3.91 8.94
CA ILE A 55 20.95 -3.26 9.15
C ILE A 55 20.34 -2.82 7.81
N LEU A 56 21.14 -2.22 6.92
CA LEU A 56 20.69 -1.82 5.58
C LEU A 56 20.23 -3.01 4.75
N VAL A 57 20.91 -4.16 4.83
CA VAL A 57 20.46 -5.41 4.18
C VAL A 57 19.08 -5.82 4.68
N GLN A 58 18.83 -5.76 5.99
CA GLN A 58 17.52 -6.11 6.55
C GLN A 58 16.43 -5.11 6.19
N VAL A 59 16.74 -3.81 6.16
CA VAL A 59 15.81 -2.76 5.70
C VAL A 59 15.40 -3.01 4.25
N ASN A 60 16.36 -3.29 3.37
CA ASN A 60 16.09 -3.60 1.97
C ASN A 60 15.23 -4.88 1.83
N ALA A 61 15.47 -5.89 2.67
CA ALA A 61 14.66 -7.10 2.70
C ALA A 61 13.20 -6.82 3.13
N ALA A 62 12.99 -5.96 4.12
CA ALA A 62 11.65 -5.54 4.54
C ALA A 62 10.93 -4.70 3.47
N GLN A 63 11.65 -3.80 2.79
CA GLN A 63 11.10 -3.03 1.66
C GLN A 63 10.67 -3.95 0.51
N ALA A 64 11.50 -4.92 0.12
CA ALA A 64 11.15 -5.89 -0.91
C ALA A 64 9.90 -6.72 -0.55
N ALA A 65 9.77 -7.11 0.72
CA ALA A 65 8.60 -7.82 1.21
C ALA A 65 7.33 -6.96 1.18
N LEU A 66 7.42 -5.68 1.58
CA LEU A 66 6.31 -4.71 1.48
C LEU A 66 5.90 -4.48 0.03
N TYR A 67 6.86 -4.36 -0.89
CA TYR A 67 6.58 -4.21 -2.31
C TYR A 67 5.86 -5.44 -2.87
N SER A 68 6.26 -6.66 -2.46
CA SER A 68 5.54 -7.88 -2.82
C SER A 68 4.08 -7.88 -2.33
N VAL A 69 3.81 -7.38 -1.12
CA VAL A 69 2.43 -7.26 -0.60
C VAL A 69 1.64 -6.24 -1.42
N GLY A 70 2.22 -5.07 -1.69
CA GLY A 70 1.58 -4.04 -2.51
C GLY A 70 1.24 -4.53 -3.93
N ARG A 71 2.12 -5.32 -4.55
CA ARG A 71 1.85 -5.97 -5.84
C ARG A 71 0.64 -6.91 -5.79
N LEU A 72 0.53 -7.74 -4.76
CA LEU A 72 -0.61 -8.65 -4.61
C LEU A 72 -1.93 -7.90 -4.39
N ILE A 73 -1.89 -6.80 -3.64
CA ILE A 73 -3.06 -5.93 -3.46
C ILE A 73 -3.48 -5.32 -4.80
N LEU A 74 -2.52 -4.82 -5.59
CA LEU A 74 -2.79 -4.25 -6.90
C LEU A 74 -3.36 -5.29 -7.87
N GLU A 75 -2.78 -6.50 -7.91
CA GLU A 75 -3.27 -7.61 -8.74
C GLU A 75 -4.72 -7.97 -8.37
N ASN A 76 -5.01 -8.10 -7.07
CA ASN A 76 -6.36 -8.32 -6.58
C ASN A 76 -7.31 -7.19 -7.02
N HIS A 77 -6.89 -5.93 -6.90
CA HIS A 77 -7.71 -4.79 -7.32
C HIS A 77 -8.02 -4.84 -8.82
N ILE A 78 -7.03 -5.12 -9.67
CA ILE A 78 -7.21 -5.28 -11.12
C ILE A 78 -8.20 -6.38 -11.42
N GLN A 79 -8.01 -7.57 -10.83
CA GLN A 79 -8.88 -8.71 -11.06
C GLN A 79 -10.33 -8.36 -10.72
N HIS A 80 -10.61 -7.77 -9.55
CA HIS A 80 -11.98 -7.43 -9.15
C HIS A 80 -12.58 -6.29 -9.97
N SER A 81 -11.79 -5.27 -10.33
CA SER A 81 -12.27 -4.14 -11.15
C SER A 81 -12.72 -4.58 -12.56
N LEU A 82 -12.25 -5.74 -13.02
CA LEU A 82 -12.58 -6.32 -14.33
C LEU A 82 -13.55 -7.51 -14.26
N LYS A 83 -13.64 -8.22 -13.12
CA LYS A 83 -14.33 -9.53 -13.00
C LYS A 83 -15.84 -9.47 -13.26
N ASP A 84 -16.50 -8.36 -12.96
CA ASP A 84 -17.95 -8.21 -13.10
C ASP A 84 -18.36 -7.30 -14.27
N ARG A 85 -17.41 -6.89 -15.12
CA ARG A 85 -17.70 -6.03 -16.27
C ARG A 85 -18.28 -6.81 -17.44
N GLN A 86 -19.38 -6.31 -17.98
CA GLN A 86 -19.93 -6.71 -19.27
C GLN A 86 -19.73 -5.57 -20.26
N GLY A 87 -19.08 -5.82 -21.40
CA GLY A 87 -18.77 -4.81 -22.42
C GLY A 87 -17.32 -4.31 -22.39
N ALA A 88 -17.04 -3.23 -23.13
CA ALA A 88 -15.70 -2.67 -23.26
C ALA A 88 -15.22 -2.01 -21.96
N VAL A 89 -13.90 -1.98 -21.77
CA VAL A 89 -13.26 -1.23 -20.69
C VAL A 89 -13.40 0.26 -21.00
N ASP A 90 -13.97 1.04 -20.09
CA ASP A 90 -14.07 2.49 -20.22
C ASP A 90 -12.80 3.19 -19.75
N ASP A 91 -12.61 4.42 -20.23
CA ASP A 91 -11.45 5.26 -19.89
C ASP A 91 -11.34 5.50 -18.37
N GLN A 92 -12.47 5.59 -17.67
CA GLN A 92 -12.50 5.78 -16.22
C GLN A 92 -11.84 4.60 -15.46
N THR A 93 -12.06 3.37 -15.91
CA THR A 93 -11.43 2.17 -15.31
C THR A 93 -9.94 2.16 -15.54
N ILE A 94 -9.51 2.59 -16.72
CA ILE A 94 -8.11 2.71 -17.08
C ILE A 94 -7.45 3.77 -16.19
N ASP A 95 -8.10 4.93 -16.02
CA ASP A 95 -7.63 6.01 -15.15
C ASP A 95 -7.54 5.57 -13.68
N ASP A 96 -8.56 4.88 -13.16
CA ASP A 96 -8.57 4.34 -11.80
C ASP A 96 -7.43 3.33 -11.58
N LEU A 97 -7.15 2.50 -12.59
CA LEU A 97 -6.03 1.57 -12.57
C LEU A 97 -4.69 2.30 -12.56
N PHE A 98 -4.52 3.33 -13.39
CA PHE A 98 -3.30 4.16 -13.38
C PHE A 98 -3.07 4.82 -12.02
N VAL A 99 -4.12 5.30 -11.36
CA VAL A 99 -4.03 5.84 -10.00
C VAL A 99 -3.55 4.78 -9.01
N SER A 100 -4.09 3.56 -9.08
CA SER A 100 -3.67 2.45 -8.22
C SER A 100 -2.22 2.03 -8.45
N ILE A 101 -1.76 2.00 -9.70
CA ILE A 101 -0.35 1.73 -10.05
C ILE A 101 0.58 2.82 -9.49
N LYS A 102 0.21 4.11 -9.64
CA LYS A 102 1.00 5.23 -9.13
C LYS A 102 1.20 5.16 -7.61
N ARG A 103 0.19 4.70 -6.85
CA ARG A 103 0.29 4.53 -5.39
C ARG A 103 1.33 3.47 -4.98
N LEU A 104 1.50 2.41 -5.77
CA LEU A 104 2.47 1.36 -5.47
C LEU A 104 3.93 1.82 -5.69
N HIS A 105 4.16 2.66 -6.71
CA HIS A 105 5.51 3.06 -7.11
C HIS A 105 6.18 4.07 -6.17
N GLN A 106 5.41 4.82 -5.37
CA GLN A 106 5.92 5.91 -4.52
C GLN A 106 6.66 5.44 -3.25
N ILE A 107 6.86 4.14 -3.03
CA ILE A 107 7.46 3.61 -1.80
C ILE A 107 9.01 3.66 -1.81
N GLY A 108 9.65 4.15 -2.88
CA GLY A 108 11.11 4.10 -3.04
C GLY A 108 11.81 5.31 -3.69
N ASN A 109 11.20 6.49 -3.73
CA ASN A 109 11.87 7.76 -4.05
C ASN A 109 11.69 8.77 -2.92
#